data_AF-A0A7S4SS64-F1
#
_entry.id   AF-A0A7S4SS64-F1
#
_cell.length_a   1.000
_cell.length_b   1.000
_cell.length_c   1.000
_cell.angle_alpha   90.00
_cell.angle_beta   90.00
_cell.angle_gamma   90.00
#
_symmetry.space_group_name_H-M   'P 1'
#
loop_
_entity.id
_entity.type
_entity.pdbx_description
1 polymer ?
#
loop_
_entity_poly.entity_id
_entity_poly.type
_entity_poly.pdbx_seq_one_letter_code
_entity_poly.pdbx_strand_id
1 'polypeptide(L)'
;YAQIAECLMLMHWVVTPLVVSQWVVQPWWGGLFSFLQVFVYWSLNFTAIEIENPYGSDANDIDSADMQAELNRHLVLLVEAQTMRIPSLSPTIQRSLATPQEMCNLIASRRTSLVEVCHSID
;
A
#
# COMPACT_ATOMS: atom_id res chain seq x y z
N TYR A 1 -6.56 -8.38 -18.87
CA TYR A 1 -7.19 -8.55 -17.55
C TYR A 1 -8.48 -7.74 -17.48
N ALA A 2 -8.43 -6.42 -17.66
CA ALA A 2 -9.61 -5.53 -17.68
C ALA A 2 -10.79 -6.02 -18.55
N GLN A 3 -10.53 -6.47 -19.79
CA GLN A 3 -11.58 -7.01 -20.68
C GLN A 3 -12.36 -8.19 -20.09
N ILE A 4 -11.70 -9.07 -19.33
CA ILE A 4 -12.38 -10.22 -18.70
C ILE A 4 -13.21 -9.76 -17.50
N ALA A 5 -12.71 -8.79 -16.73
CA ALA A 5 -13.46 -8.19 -15.63
C ALA A 5 -14.73 -7.49 -16.14
N GLU A 6 -14.64 -6.70 -17.21
CA GLU A 6 -15.80 -6.08 -17.85
C GLU A 6 -16.80 -7.12 -18.38
N CYS A 7 -16.32 -8.19 -19.04
CA CYS A 7 -17.19 -9.29 -19.47
C CYS A 7 -17.90 -9.98 -18.29
N LEU A 8 -17.20 -10.22 -17.19
CA LEU A 8 -17.78 -10.83 -15.98
C LEU A 8 -18.84 -9.92 -15.36
N MET A 9 -18.58 -8.62 -15.33
CA MET A 9 -19.50 -7.58 -14.84
C MET A 9 -20.78 -7.50 -15.69
N LEU A 10 -20.63 -7.54 -17.02
CA LEU A 10 -21.77 -7.58 -17.95
C LEU A 10 -22.62 -8.85 -17.77
N MET A 11 -21.97 -10.02 -17.60
CA MET A 11 -22.69 -11.26 -17.32
C MET A 11 -23.42 -11.19 -15.97
N HIS A 12 -22.75 -10.69 -14.92
CA HIS A 12 -23.36 -10.50 -13.60
C HIS A 12 -24.58 -9.58 -13.67
N TRP A 13 -24.50 -8.48 -14.43
CA TRP A 13 -25.59 -7.53 -14.61
C TRP A 13 -26.86 -8.18 -15.18
N VAL A 14 -26.72 -9.16 -16.08
CA VAL A 14 -27.86 -9.91 -16.66
C VAL A 14 -28.34 -11.04 -15.74
N VAL A 15 -27.44 -11.77 -15.11
CA VAL A 15 -27.78 -12.95 -14.28
C VAL A 15 -28.43 -12.54 -12.96
N THR A 16 -27.95 -11.47 -12.33
CA THR A 16 -28.46 -10.99 -11.03
C THR A 16 -29.96 -10.73 -10.99
N PRO A 17 -30.57 -9.94 -11.90
CA PRO A 17 -32.01 -9.72 -11.87
C PRO A 17 -32.81 -11.01 -12.14
N LEU A 18 -32.28 -11.93 -12.94
CA LEU A 18 -32.92 -13.24 -13.18
C LEU A 18 -32.94 -14.08 -11.90
N VAL A 19 -31.82 -14.17 -11.20
CA VAL A 19 -31.72 -14.95 -9.95
C VAL A 19 -32.57 -14.32 -8.84
N VAL A 20 -32.50 -13.00 -8.68
CA VAL A 20 -33.24 -12.28 -7.64
C VAL A 20 -34.76 -12.36 -7.87
N SER A 21 -35.21 -12.40 -9.13
CA SER A 21 -36.64 -12.60 -9.46
C SER A 21 -37.21 -13.94 -8.97
N GLN A 22 -36.37 -14.96 -8.82
CA GLN A 22 -36.79 -16.27 -8.30
C GLN A 22 -36.76 -16.33 -6.77
N TRP A 23 -35.95 -15.48 -6.14
CA TRP A 23 -35.74 -15.48 -4.69
C TRP A 23 -36.76 -14.63 -3.93
N VAL A 24 -37.23 -13.53 -4.54
CA VAL A 24 -38.04 -12.54 -3.84
C VAL A 24 -39.43 -12.47 -4.43
N VAL A 25 -40.45 -12.64 -3.58
CA VAL A 25 -41.86 -12.60 -3.99
C VAL A 25 -42.33 -11.16 -4.26
N GLN A 26 -41.82 -10.18 -3.50
CA GLN A 26 -42.17 -8.77 -3.65
C GLN A 26 -41.22 -8.04 -4.62
N PRO A 27 -41.68 -7.55 -5.77
CA PRO A 27 -40.83 -6.94 -6.79
C PRO A 27 -40.01 -5.72 -6.33
N TRP A 28 -40.45 -5.01 -5.29
CA TRP A 28 -39.79 -3.79 -4.79
C TRP A 28 -38.49 -4.16 -4.07
N TRP A 29 -38.51 -5.24 -3.30
CA TRP A 29 -37.31 -5.83 -2.70
C TRP A 29 -36.41 -6.45 -3.78
N GLY A 30 -36.99 -7.11 -4.79
CA GLY A 30 -36.22 -7.66 -5.91
C GLY A 30 -35.46 -6.59 -6.70
N GLY A 31 -36.10 -5.46 -6.97
CA GLY A 31 -35.46 -4.30 -7.61
C GLY A 31 -34.34 -3.71 -6.75
N LEU A 32 -34.58 -3.52 -5.44
CA LEU A 32 -33.58 -2.97 -4.53
C LEU A 32 -32.33 -3.86 -4.44
N PHE A 33 -32.49 -5.18 -4.27
CA PHE A 33 -31.35 -6.09 -4.17
C PHE A 33 -30.57 -6.21 -5.48
N SER A 34 -31.27 -6.26 -6.61
CA SER A 34 -30.63 -6.30 -7.93
C SER A 34 -29.84 -5.01 -8.19
N PHE A 35 -30.43 -3.86 -7.87
CA PHE A 35 -29.76 -2.56 -8.01
C PHE A 35 -28.52 -2.47 -7.11
N LEU A 36 -28.65 -2.82 -5.83
CA LEU A 36 -27.55 -2.72 -4.88
C LEU A 36 -26.36 -3.60 -5.27
N GLN A 37 -26.61 -4.86 -5.67
CA GLN A 37 -25.55 -5.76 -6.11
C GLN A 37 -24.81 -5.20 -7.33
N VAL A 38 -25.55 -4.83 -8.38
CA VAL A 38 -24.97 -4.24 -9.59
C VAL A 38 -24.19 -2.96 -9.24
N PHE A 39 -24.80 -2.05 -8.48
CA PHE A 39 -24.20 -0.76 -8.14
C PHE A 39 -22.87 -0.91 -7.39
N VAL A 40 -22.80 -1.79 -6.39
CA VAL A 40 -21.57 -2.03 -5.61
C VAL A 40 -20.46 -2.55 -6.50
N TYR A 41 -20.76 -3.53 -7.36
CA TYR A 41 -19.75 -4.08 -8.28
C TYR A 41 -19.24 -3.03 -9.27
N TRP A 42 -20.13 -2.21 -9.85
CA TRP A 42 -19.71 -1.15 -10.77
C TRP A 42 -18.91 -0.06 -10.07
N SER A 43 -19.30 0.33 -8.85
CA SER A 43 -18.55 1.29 -8.05
C SER A 43 -17.13 0.80 -7.77
N LEU A 44 -16.98 -0.47 -7.37
CA LEU A 44 -15.65 -1.07 -7.16
C LEU A 44 -14.82 -1.10 -8.44
N ASN A 45 -15.44 -1.40 -9.58
CA ASN A 45 -14.74 -1.39 -10.87
C ASN A 45 -14.21 0.01 -11.23
N PHE A 46 -15.00 1.06 -11.01
CA PHE A 46 -14.53 2.43 -11.24
C PHE A 46 -13.41 2.83 -10.27
N THR A 47 -13.54 2.51 -8.99
CA THR A 47 -12.46 2.75 -8.01
C THR A 47 -11.18 2.01 -8.38
N ALA A 48 -11.28 0.77 -8.87
CA ALA A 48 -10.12 0.01 -9.32
C ALA A 48 -9.42 0.68 -10.52
N ILE A 49 -10.20 1.19 -11.48
CA ILE A 49 -9.66 1.92 -12.65
C ILE A 49 -8.89 3.17 -12.21
N GLU A 50 -9.43 3.95 -11.27
CA GLU A 50 -8.75 5.12 -10.71
C GLU A 50 -7.43 4.72 -10.03
N ILE A 51 -7.44 3.66 -9.21
CA ILE A 51 -6.23 3.19 -8.50
C ILE A 51 -5.16 2.64 -9.45
N GLU A 52 -5.55 2.04 -10.57
CA GLU A 52 -4.61 1.53 -11.58
C GLU A 52 -3.83 2.65 -12.28
N ASN A 53 -4.33 3.90 -12.27
CA ASN A 53 -3.68 5.05 -12.90
C ASN A 53 -3.34 6.19 -11.90
N PRO A 54 -2.45 5.96 -10.92
CA PRO A 54 -2.20 6.90 -9.82
C PRO A 54 -1.42 8.16 -10.21
N TYR A 55 -0.94 8.23 -11.46
CA TYR A 55 -0.15 9.35 -12.00
C TYR A 55 -0.95 10.17 -13.02
N GLY A 56 -2.27 10.06 -13.00
CA GLY A 56 -3.15 10.85 -13.86
C GLY A 56 -3.24 12.31 -13.44
N SER A 57 -4.38 12.91 -13.73
CA SER A 57 -4.69 14.31 -13.41
C SER A 57 -5.99 14.44 -12.60
N ASP A 58 -6.45 13.34 -12.01
CA ASP A 58 -7.63 13.30 -11.15
C ASP A 58 -7.30 13.89 -9.77
N ALA A 59 -8.33 14.36 -9.06
CA ALA A 59 -8.14 15.06 -7.78
C ALA A 59 -7.55 14.16 -6.66
N ASN A 60 -7.60 12.84 -6.84
CA ASN A 60 -7.05 11.85 -5.90
C ASN A 60 -5.75 11.20 -6.45
N ASP A 61 -5.18 11.75 -7.52
CA ASP A 61 -3.90 11.26 -8.03
C ASP A 61 -2.73 11.79 -7.20
N ILE A 62 -1.63 11.06 -7.29
CA ILE A 62 -0.40 11.41 -6.59
C ILE A 62 0.29 12.55 -7.34
N ASP A 63 0.69 13.60 -6.61
CA ASP A 63 1.49 14.70 -7.18
C ASP A 63 2.91 14.23 -7.48
N SER A 64 3.06 13.70 -8.70
CA SER A 64 4.34 13.21 -9.21
C SER A 64 5.38 14.33 -9.37
N ALA A 65 4.98 15.58 -9.56
CA ALA A 65 5.91 16.70 -9.73
C ALA A 65 6.55 17.07 -8.39
N ASP A 66 5.75 17.19 -7.34
CA ASP A 66 6.24 17.48 -5.99
C ASP A 66 7.10 16.32 -5.45
N MET A 67 6.70 15.07 -5.70
CA MET A 67 7.50 13.91 -5.32
C MET A 67 8.85 13.86 -6.05
N GLN A 68 8.88 14.18 -7.34
CA GLN A 68 10.14 14.26 -8.10
C GLN A 68 11.03 15.40 -7.59
N ALA A 69 10.46 16.55 -7.24
CA ALA A 69 11.19 17.67 -6.67
C ALA A 69 11.85 17.29 -5.33
N GLU A 70 11.14 16.59 -4.45
CA GLU A 70 11.68 16.14 -3.17
C GLU A 70 12.76 15.06 -3.35
N LEU A 71 12.57 14.12 -4.28
CA LEU A 71 13.60 13.14 -4.61
C LEU A 71 14.90 13.82 -5.10
N ASN A 72 14.79 14.82 -5.98
CA ASN A 72 15.94 15.56 -6.48
C ASN A 72 16.67 16.29 -5.36
N ARG A 73 15.93 16.90 -4.41
CA ARG A 73 16.50 17.55 -3.23
C ARG A 73 17.27 16.57 -2.34
N HIS A 74 16.74 15.36 -2.14
CA HIS A 74 17.44 14.30 -1.42
C HIS A 74 18.69 13.79 -2.14
N LEU A 75 18.64 13.64 -3.47
CA LEU A 75 19.81 13.26 -4.26
C LEU A 75 20.94 14.30 -4.13
N VAL A 76 20.62 15.59 -4.15
CA VAL A 76 21.59 16.66 -3.92
C VAL A 76 22.20 16.57 -2.52
N LEU A 77 21.38 16.32 -1.48
CA LEU A 77 21.86 16.11 -0.11
C LEU A 77 22.81 14.92 0.02
N LEU A 78 22.53 13.81 -0.67
CA LEU A 78 23.37 12.60 -0.64
C LEU A 78 24.71 12.79 -1.33
N VAL A 79 24.80 13.69 -2.31
CA VAL A 79 26.06 14.03 -3.00
C VAL A 79 26.87 15.07 -2.21
N GLU A 80 26.24 15.81 -1.31
CA GLU A 80 26.92 16.83 -0.51
C GLU A 80 27.99 16.22 0.40
N ALA A 81 29.22 16.75 0.32
CA ALA A 81 30.38 16.19 1.04
C ALA A 81 30.21 16.12 2.57
N GLN A 82 29.27 16.89 3.14
CA GLN A 82 28.98 16.88 4.58
C GLN A 82 28.17 15.65 5.04
N THR A 83 27.46 14.98 4.13
CA THR A 83 26.67 13.77 4.43
C THR A 83 27.48 12.48 4.23
N MET A 84 28.63 12.55 3.56
CA MET A 84 29.64 11.46 3.51
C MET A 84 30.40 11.24 4.84
N ARG A 85 29.79 11.60 5.97
CA ARG A 85 30.36 11.40 7.30
C ARG A 85 29.88 10.07 7.86
N ILE A 86 30.72 9.05 7.71
CA ILE A 86 30.49 7.74 8.33
C ILE A 86 30.54 7.94 9.85
N PRO A 87 29.50 7.56 10.62
CA PRO A 87 29.54 7.70 12.06
C PRO A 87 30.66 6.83 12.63
N SER A 88 31.65 7.47 13.26
CA SER A 88 32.73 6.75 13.95
C SER A 88 32.20 6.19 15.27
N LEU A 89 32.44 4.90 15.53
CA LEU A 89 32.16 4.30 16.82
C LEU A 89 32.93 5.05 17.92
N SER A 90 32.20 5.47 18.97
CA SER A 90 32.82 6.09 20.13
C SER A 90 33.85 5.13 20.74
N PRO A 91 35.03 5.62 21.17
CA PRO A 91 36.06 4.80 21.80
C PRO A 91 35.58 4.11 23.08
N THR A 92 34.52 4.62 23.70
CA THR A 92 33.85 3.99 24.86
C THR A 92 33.20 2.65 24.48
N ILE A 93 32.56 2.58 23.31
CA ILE A 93 31.92 1.34 22.82
C ILE A 93 32.96 0.42 22.17
N GLN A 94 33.98 0.96 21.51
CA GLN A 94 35.06 0.16 20.92
C GLN A 94 35.81 -0.67 21.99
N ARG A 95 35.96 -0.14 23.22
CA ARG A 95 36.56 -0.88 24.34
C ARG A 95 35.65 -1.96 24.91
N SER A 96 34.32 -1.77 24.90
CA SER A 96 33.34 -2.80 25.32
C SER A 96 33.03 -3.83 24.24
N LEU A 97 33.50 -3.63 23.00
CA LEU A 97 33.41 -4.60 21.90
C LEU A 97 34.69 -5.45 21.76
N ALA A 98 35.77 -5.10 22.46
CA ALA A 98 37.04 -5.86 22.44
C ALA A 98 36.93 -7.22 23.16
N THR A 99 35.87 -7.42 23.93
CA THR A 99 35.52 -8.60 24.70
C THR A 99 34.49 -9.43 23.92
N PRO A 100 34.84 -10.66 23.45
CA PRO A 100 33.96 -11.50 22.62
C PRO A 100 32.58 -11.76 23.26
N GLN A 101 32.53 -11.81 24.59
CA GLN A 101 31.33 -12.08 25.37
C GLN A 101 30.31 -10.92 25.30
N GLU A 102 30.77 -9.67 25.35
CA GLU A 102 29.89 -8.49 25.29
C GLU A 102 29.40 -8.23 23.87
N MET A 103 30.21 -8.60 22.86
CA MET A 103 29.81 -8.55 21.45
C MET A 103 28.62 -9.48 21.16
N CYS A 104 28.65 -10.73 21.66
CA CYS A 104 27.54 -11.66 21.55
C CYS A 104 26.26 -11.14 22.22
N ASN A 105 26.39 -10.50 23.39
CA ASN A 105 25.25 -9.92 24.11
C ASN A 105 24.68 -8.68 23.39
N LEU A 106 25.52 -7.83 22.81
CA LEU A 106 25.09 -6.66 22.03
C LEU A 106 24.43 -7.06 20.70
N ILE A 107 24.94 -8.08 20.02
CA ILE A 107 24.30 -8.62 18.79
C ILE A 107 22.94 -9.25 19.14
N ALA A 108 22.85 -9.99 20.25
CA ALA A 108 21.58 -10.53 20.74
C ALA A 108 20.57 -9.42 21.10
N SER A 109 21.03 -8.34 21.76
CA SER A 109 20.20 -7.18 22.13
C SER A 109 19.79 -6.31 20.93
N ARG A 110 20.63 -6.15 19.92
CA ARG A 110 20.25 -5.45 18.67
C ARG A 110 19.27 -6.26 17.84
N ARG A 111 19.34 -7.59 17.88
CA ARG A 111 18.39 -8.47 17.19
C ARG A 111 16.97 -8.33 17.76
N THR A 112 16.83 -8.12 19.07
CA THR A 112 15.52 -7.85 19.69
C THR A 112 15.02 -6.44 19.38
N SER A 113 15.90 -5.43 19.40
CA SER A 113 15.52 -4.04 19.10
C SER A 113 15.10 -3.83 17.63
N LEU A 114 15.76 -4.48 16.65
CA LEU A 114 15.34 -4.38 15.24
C LEU A 114 14.00 -5.10 14.98
N VAL A 115 13.72 -6.20 15.71
CA VAL A 115 12.43 -6.88 15.63
C VAL A 115 11.31 -6.02 16.23
N GLU A 116 11.57 -5.30 17.33
CA GLU A 116 10.63 -4.33 17.90
C GLU A 116 10.37 -3.13 16.99
N VAL A 117 11.40 -2.60 16.33
CA VAL A 117 11.22 -1.48 15.37
C VAL A 117 10.41 -1.93 14.15
N CYS A 118 10.67 -3.12 13.60
CA CYS A 118 9.86 -3.64 12.50
C CYS A 118 8.40 -3.91 12.90
N HIS A 119 8.15 -4.35 14.14
CA HIS A 119 6.80 -4.55 14.67
C HIS A 119 6.03 -3.27 15.00
N SER A 120 6.71 -2.12 15.08
CA SER A 120 6.09 -0.81 15.35
C SER A 120 5.71 -0.05 14.07
N ILE A 121 6.04 -0.59 12.89
CA ILE A 121 5.78 0.02 11.58
C ILE A 121 4.58 -0.65 10.88
N ASP A 122 4.12 -1.81 11.37
CA ASP A 122 2.80 -2.39 11.05
C ASP A 122 1.71 -1.84 11.99
#